data_AF-A0A9D4SVA5-F1
#
_entry.id   AF-A0A9D4SVA5-F1
#
_cell.length_a   1.000
_cell.length_b   1.000
_cell.length_c   1.000
_cell.angle_alpha   90.00
_cell.angle_beta   90.00
_cell.angle_gamma   90.00
#
_symmetry.space_group_name_H-M   'P 1'
#
loop_
_entity.id
_entity.type
_entity.pdbx_description
1 polymer ?
#
loop_
_entity_poly.entity_id
_entity_poly.type
_entity_poly.pdbx_seq_one_letter_code
_entity_poly.pdbx_strand_id
1 'polypeptide(L)'
;MGDGGLRPSDLNTFRCAFRRVKCVIIDEVRMMSADQLKLVDCRLRQITQRLTEPFGGLDVILCGDLRQLPPVLLMVSSDSPLSPGIISNTSH
;
A
#
# COMPACT_ATOMS: atom_id res chain seq x y z
N MET A 1 8.34 2.78 -33.19
CA MET A 1 7.97 2.30 -31.84
C MET A 1 8.45 3.34 -30.85
N GLY A 2 7.69 4.43 -30.67
CA GLY A 2 8.05 5.48 -29.73
C GLY A 2 7.70 5.01 -28.33
N ASP A 3 8.69 4.92 -27.45
CA ASP A 3 8.60 4.38 -26.09
C ASP A 3 7.80 5.25 -25.11
N GLY A 4 7.08 6.27 -25.61
CA GLY A 4 6.32 7.22 -24.77
C GLY A 4 7.18 7.76 -23.64
N GLY A 5 8.48 7.98 -23.89
CA GLY A 5 9.48 8.35 -22.91
C GLY A 5 9.05 9.52 -22.04
N LEU A 6 9.31 9.46 -20.72
CA LEU A 6 9.20 10.64 -19.88
C LEU A 6 10.10 11.74 -20.44
N ARG A 7 9.62 12.99 -20.48
CA ARG A 7 10.42 14.11 -20.96
C ARG A 7 11.68 14.24 -20.09
N PRO A 8 12.82 14.69 -20.63
CA PRO A 8 14.06 14.80 -19.86
C PRO A 8 13.92 15.65 -18.59
N SER A 9 13.08 16.68 -18.61
CA SER A 9 12.74 17.53 -17.46
C SER A 9 12.05 16.76 -16.34
N ASP A 10 11.12 15.86 -16.70
CA ASP A 10 10.35 15.07 -15.73
C ASP A 10 11.27 14.01 -15.12
N LEU A 11 12.12 13.38 -15.94
CA LEU A 11 13.09 12.39 -15.49
C LEU A 11 14.06 13.00 -14.46
N ASN A 12 14.57 14.20 -14.70
CA ASN A 12 15.44 14.89 -13.73
C ASN A 12 14.71 15.21 -12.41
N THR A 13 13.44 15.57 -12.49
CA THR A 13 12.61 15.80 -11.31
C THR A 13 12.45 14.52 -10.48
N PHE A 14 12.11 13.40 -11.14
CA PHE A 14 12.01 12.10 -10.46
C PHE A 14 13.34 11.62 -9.89
N ARG A 15 14.47 11.89 -10.56
CA ARG A 15 15.81 11.59 -10.03
C ARG A 15 16.07 12.31 -8.70
N CYS A 16 15.74 13.59 -8.64
CA CYS A 16 15.86 14.36 -7.42
C CYS A 16 14.94 13.80 -6.31
N ALA A 17 13.69 13.47 -6.64
CA ALA A 17 12.74 12.90 -5.69
C ALA A 17 13.17 11.53 -5.16
N PHE A 18 13.67 10.65 -6.04
CA PHE A 18 14.06 9.28 -5.70
C PHE A 18 15.49 9.16 -5.14
N ARG A 19 16.26 10.26 -5.05
CA ARG A 19 17.67 10.24 -4.61
C ARG A 19 17.91 9.58 -3.26
N ARG A 20 16.92 9.61 -2.36
CA ARG A 20 16.98 9.01 -1.01
C ARG A 20 15.96 7.89 -0.79
N VAL A 21 15.17 7.56 -1.81
CA VAL A 21 14.21 6.47 -1.74
C VAL A 21 14.99 5.16 -1.80
N LYS A 22 14.69 4.26 -0.87
CA LYS A 22 15.27 2.91 -0.82
C LYS A 22 14.22 1.83 -1.09
N CYS A 23 12.96 2.12 -0.76
CA CYS A 23 11.85 1.19 -0.88
C CYS A 23 10.66 1.85 -1.57
N VAL A 24 9.97 1.09 -2.43
CA VAL A 24 8.74 1.49 -3.12
C VAL A 24 7.65 0.49 -2.77
N ILE A 25 6.51 0.98 -2.30
CA ILE A 25 5.33 0.18 -2.02
C ILE A 25 4.31 0.42 -3.13
N ILE A 26 3.85 -0.64 -3.77
CA ILE A 26 2.81 -0.59 -4.81
C ILE A 26 1.59 -1.29 -4.22
N ASP A 27 0.55 -0.52 -3.93
CA ASP A 27 -0.73 -1.07 -3.46
C ASP A 27 -1.61 -1.49 -4.65
N GLU A 28 -2.53 -2.41 -4.41
CA GLU A 28 -3.44 -2.99 -5.40
C GLU A 28 -2.75 -3.56 -6.66
N VAL A 29 -1.68 -4.32 -6.48
CA VAL A 29 -0.97 -5.00 -7.58
C VAL A 29 -1.88 -5.87 -8.46
N ARG A 30 -3.02 -6.33 -7.92
CA ARG A 30 -4.05 -7.07 -8.69
C ARG A 30 -4.66 -6.28 -9.84
N MET A 31 -4.60 -4.95 -9.77
CA MET A 31 -5.11 -4.07 -10.83
C MET A 31 -4.04 -3.72 -11.87
N MET A 32 -2.77 -4.13 -11.66
CA MET A 32 -1.69 -3.88 -12.60
C MET A 32 -1.48 -5.09 -13.53
N SER A 33 -1.37 -4.84 -14.82
CA SER A 33 -0.94 -5.87 -15.77
C SER A 33 0.58 -6.09 -15.70
N ALA A 34 1.04 -7.23 -16.21
CA ALA A 34 2.47 -7.53 -16.31
C ALA A 34 3.24 -6.45 -17.09
N ASP A 35 2.62 -5.90 -18.16
CA ASP A 35 3.21 -4.82 -18.96
C ASP A 35 3.34 -3.51 -18.18
N GLN A 36 2.36 -3.20 -17.32
CA GLN A 36 2.45 -2.01 -16.45
C GLN A 36 3.55 -2.16 -15.42
N LEU A 37 3.66 -3.33 -14.78
CA LEU A 37 4.75 -3.59 -13.84
C LEU A 37 6.11 -3.54 -14.55
N LYS A 38 6.19 -4.05 -15.78
CA LYS A 38 7.40 -3.97 -16.61
C LYS A 38 7.76 -2.52 -16.95
N LEU A 39 6.77 -1.68 -17.24
CA LEU A 39 6.99 -0.26 -17.48
C LEU A 39 7.54 0.43 -16.22
N VAL A 40 7.00 0.13 -15.04
CA VAL A 40 7.51 0.66 -13.76
C VAL A 40 8.97 0.27 -13.53
N ASP A 41 9.32 -1.01 -13.72
CA ASP A 41 10.71 -1.51 -13.66
C ASP A 41 11.63 -0.70 -14.60
N CYS A 42 11.24 -0.56 -15.87
CA CYS A 42 11.99 0.23 -16.85
C CYS A 42 12.18 1.69 -16.42
N ARG A 43 11.14 2.34 -15.88
CA ARG A 43 11.22 3.74 -15.43
C ARG A 43 12.09 3.90 -14.19
N LEU A 44 11.96 3.02 -13.20
CA LEU A 44 12.80 3.08 -12.00
C LEU A 44 14.27 2.89 -12.34
N ARG A 45 14.60 1.97 -13.25
CA ARG A 45 15.97 1.81 -13.78
C ARG A 45 16.50 3.08 -14.46
N GLN A 46 15.67 3.76 -15.25
CA GLN A 46 16.03 5.03 -15.89
C GLN A 46 16.27 6.14 -14.86
N ILE A 47 15.43 6.21 -13.83
CA ILE A 47 15.50 7.21 -12.76
C ILE A 47 16.73 6.97 -11.87
N THR A 48 17.00 5.74 -11.43
CA THR A 48 18.14 5.46 -10.54
C THR A 48 19.46 5.29 -11.28
N GLN A 49 19.44 5.26 -12.61
CA GLN A 49 20.58 4.93 -13.50
C GLN A 49 21.15 3.52 -13.29
N ARG A 50 20.39 2.61 -12.66
CA ARG A 50 20.82 1.23 -12.47
C ARG A 50 20.08 0.33 -13.45
N LEU A 51 20.54 0.33 -14.70
CA LEU A 51 19.83 -0.32 -15.82
C LEU A 51 19.78 -1.86 -15.71
N THR A 52 20.77 -2.45 -15.04
CA THR A 52 20.90 -3.90 -14.87
C THR A 52 20.20 -4.41 -13.61
N GLU A 53 19.95 -3.55 -12.62
CA GLU A 53 19.32 -3.94 -11.36
C GLU A 53 17.79 -3.93 -11.52
N PRO A 54 17.09 -4.96 -11.03
CA PRO A 54 15.63 -4.96 -11.02
C PRO A 54 15.10 -3.75 -10.24
N PHE A 55 14.08 -3.10 -10.77
CA PHE A 55 13.49 -1.87 -10.22
C PHE A 55 14.50 -0.76 -9.91
N GLY A 56 15.65 -0.77 -10.60
CA GLY A 56 16.68 0.22 -10.38
C GLY A 56 17.40 0.10 -9.02
N GLY A 57 17.38 -1.07 -8.39
CA GLY A 57 18.05 -1.33 -7.11
C GLY A 57 17.26 -0.89 -5.88
N LEU A 58 15.96 -0.64 -6.04
CA LEU A 58 15.04 -0.30 -4.97
C LEU A 58 14.36 -1.57 -4.44
N ASP A 59 14.13 -1.61 -3.13
CA ASP A 59 13.33 -2.66 -2.52
C ASP A 59 11.86 -2.43 -2.86
N VAL A 60 11.26 -3.31 -3.66
CA VAL A 60 9.85 -3.16 -4.06
C VAL A 60 8.98 -4.11 -3.27
N ILE A 61 8.01 -3.54 -2.55
CA ILE A 61 6.97 -4.27 -1.83
C ILE A 61 5.68 -4.15 -2.65
N LEU A 62 5.21 -5.27 -3.18
CA LEU A 62 3.94 -5.35 -3.87
C LEU A 62 2.86 -5.74 -2.87
N CYS A 63 1.95 -4.82 -2.60
CA CYS A 63 0.76 -5.02 -1.79
C CYS A 63 -0.48 -5.00 -2.70
N GLY A 64 -1.53 -5.64 -2.24
CA GLY A 64 -2.79 -5.73 -2.93
C GLY A 64 -3.64 -6.73 -2.21
N ASP A 65 -4.95 -6.51 -2.23
CA ASP A 65 -5.74 -6.99 -1.12
C ASP A 65 -5.86 -8.53 -1.00
N LEU A 66 -5.51 -9.39 -1.96
CA LEU A 66 -5.92 -10.81 -2.14
C LEU A 66 -7.31 -11.27 -1.60
N ARG A 67 -7.68 -11.02 -0.34
CA ARG A 67 -9.01 -11.13 0.29
C ARG A 67 -9.10 -10.20 1.53
N GLN A 68 -9.70 -9.01 1.40
CA GLN A 68 -10.19 -8.24 2.54
C GLN A 68 -10.93 -9.19 3.49
N LEU A 69 -10.46 -9.32 4.74
CA LEU A 69 -11.31 -9.90 5.78
C LEU A 69 -12.54 -8.98 5.88
N PRO A 70 -13.80 -9.50 5.84
CA PRO A 70 -14.89 -8.68 6.31
C PRO A 70 -14.52 -8.20 7.72
N PRO A 71 -14.79 -6.92 8.06
CA PRO A 71 -14.36 -6.32 9.30
C PRO A 71 -14.65 -7.28 10.46
N VAL A 72 -13.64 -7.55 11.28
CA VAL A 72 -13.71 -8.50 12.39
C VAL A 72 -14.92 -8.16 13.24
N LEU A 73 -15.89 -9.08 13.30
CA LEU A 73 -17.04 -8.98 14.17
C LEU A 73 -16.50 -8.74 15.59
N LEU A 74 -16.83 -7.59 16.18
CA LEU A 74 -16.57 -7.34 17.59
C LEU A 74 -17.24 -8.47 18.38
N MET A 75 -16.44 -9.44 18.81
CA MET A 75 -16.88 -10.44 19.76
C MET A 75 -17.06 -9.69 21.07
N VAL A 76 -18.32 -9.46 21.45
CA VAL A 76 -18.67 -8.98 22.79
C VAL A 76 -18.20 -10.05 23.76
N SER A 77 -17.02 -9.83 24.37
CA SER A 77 -16.61 -10.57 25.55
C SER A 77 -17.61 -10.26 26.65
N SER A 78 -18.47 -11.22 26.91
CA SER A 78 -19.34 -11.24 28.08
C SER A 78 -18.45 -11.54 29.28
N ASP A 79 -18.21 -10.53 30.11
CA ASP A 79 -17.61 -10.67 31.43
C ASP A 79 -18.11 -9.49 32.27
N SER A 80 -18.89 -9.60 33.35
CA SER A 80 -19.61 -10.65 34.07
C SER A 80 -20.56 -9.92 35.06
N PRO A 81 -21.38 -10.57 35.92
CA PRO A 81 -22.69 -10.09 36.36
C PRO A 81 -22.63 -9.06 37.50
N LEU A 82 -23.49 -8.05 37.43
CA LEU A 82 -23.92 -7.31 38.61
C LEU A 82 -25.45 -7.35 38.69
N SER A 83 -25.95 -8.30 39.47
CA SER A 83 -27.24 -8.14 40.13
C SER A 83 -26.97 -7.49 41.49
N PRO A 84 -27.42 -6.25 41.73
CA PRO A 84 -27.85 -5.87 43.06
C PRO A 84 -29.37 -5.76 43.04
N GLY A 85 -30.02 -6.63 43.79
CA GLY A 85 -31.44 -6.53 44.07
C GLY A 85 -31.81 -5.22 44.76
N ILE A 86 -33.00 -4.75 44.43
CA ILE A 86 -33.96 -4.04 45.29
C ILE A 86 -33.47 -2.73 45.94
N ILE A 87 -34.00 -1.62 45.42
CA ILE A 87 -34.78 -0.70 46.26
C ILE A 87 -35.97 -0.20 45.45
N SER A 88 -37.13 -0.75 45.78
CA SER A 88 -38.44 -0.14 45.54
C SER A 88 -38.49 1.21 46.24
N ASN A 89 -38.76 2.29 45.50
CA ASN A 89 -39.37 3.47 46.10
C ASN A 89 -40.27 4.21 45.11
N THR A 90 -41.54 4.36 45.55
CA THR A 90 -42.53 5.40 45.22
C THR A 90 -43.13 5.48 43.82
N SER A 91 -44.43 5.15 43.72
CA SER A 91 -45.49 6.11 43.33
C SER A 91 -46.89 5.51 43.56
N HIS A 92 -47.67 6.18 44.43
CA HIS A 92 -49.11 6.06 44.68
C HIS A 92 -49.71 4.79 45.30
#